data_AF-A0A5E7ARL8-F1
#
_entry.id   AF-A0A5E7ARL8-F1
#
_cell.length_a   1.000
_cell.length_b   1.000
_cell.length_c   1.000
_cell.angle_alpha   90.00
_cell.angle_beta   90.00
_cell.angle_gamma   90.00
#
_symmetry.space_group_name_H-M   'P 1'
#
loop_
_entity.id
_entity.type
_entity.pdbx_description
1 polymer ?
#
loop_
_entity_poly.entity_id
_entity_poly.type
_entity_poly.pdbx_seq_one_letter_code
_entity_poly.pdbx_strand_id
1 'polypeptide(L)'
;MITLEEISQLLYGAGKDAPGWQGTQDELIALAAKAFPGKAFCVVKQWILIDLTVNSDEKEKLSGLGLLPATLFAHEIVLDSKGRFQPQMWVRSNFGVSFTEGSMFETNNTVYLLLGPGLRKAASIGAAFSMKAG
;
A
#
# COMPACT_ATOMS: atom_id res chain seq x y z
N MET A 1 16.56 -10.15 -14.11
CA MET A 1 15.24 -10.71 -14.45
C MET A 1 14.58 -11.06 -13.12
N ILE A 2 13.33 -10.62 -12.89
CA ILE A 2 12.61 -10.98 -11.66
C ILE A 2 12.10 -12.41 -11.81
N THR A 3 12.32 -13.23 -10.79
CA THR A 3 11.93 -14.64 -10.75
C THR A 3 10.57 -14.82 -10.09
N LEU A 4 9.90 -15.93 -10.40
CA LEU A 4 8.65 -16.31 -9.74
C LEU A 4 8.86 -16.52 -8.23
N GLU A 5 10.04 -17.02 -7.83
CA GLU A 5 10.39 -17.22 -6.43
C GLU A 5 10.44 -15.88 -5.67
N GLU A 6 11.09 -14.85 -6.24
CA GLU A 6 11.12 -13.52 -5.62
C GLU A 6 9.72 -12.93 -5.43
N ILE A 7 8.84 -13.10 -6.43
CA ILE A 7 7.44 -12.62 -6.34
C ILE A 7 6.68 -13.45 -5.29
N SER A 8 6.86 -14.77 -5.27
CA SER A 8 6.23 -15.67 -4.31
C SER A 8 6.63 -15.32 -2.88
N GLN A 9 7.92 -15.07 -2.61
CA GLN A 9 8.39 -14.64 -1.30
C GLN A 9 7.83 -13.27 -0.90
N LEU A 10 7.75 -12.33 -1.86
CA LEU A 10 7.14 -11.02 -1.61
C LEU A 10 5.66 -11.14 -1.20
N LEU A 11 4.88 -11.99 -1.86
CA LEU A 11 3.44 -12.10 -1.58
C LEU A 11 3.12 -13.05 -0.42
N TYR A 12 3.73 -14.23 -0.42
CA TYR A 12 3.36 -15.34 0.45
C TYR A 12 4.45 -15.72 1.47
N GLY A 13 5.67 -15.22 1.29
CA GLY A 13 6.76 -15.44 2.24
C GLY A 13 6.55 -14.71 3.58
N ALA A 14 7.45 -14.93 4.53
CA ALA A 14 7.42 -14.23 5.81
C ALA A 14 7.63 -12.72 5.64
N GLY A 15 7.08 -11.93 6.56
CA GLY A 15 7.26 -10.48 6.64
C GLY A 15 7.25 -10.04 8.09
N LYS A 16 7.60 -8.77 8.34
CA LYS A 16 7.46 -8.19 9.68
C LYS A 16 5.99 -7.87 9.92
N ASP A 17 5.44 -8.31 11.04
CA ASP A 17 4.07 -7.97 11.42
C ASP A 17 3.89 -6.45 11.53
N ALA A 18 2.79 -5.96 10.97
CA ALA A 18 2.40 -4.57 11.03
C ALA A 18 0.92 -4.49 11.47
N PRO A 19 0.60 -3.74 12.54
CA PRO A 19 -0.71 -3.84 13.17
C PRO A 19 -1.85 -3.27 12.33
N GLY A 20 -1.63 -2.21 11.53
CA GLY A 20 -2.72 -1.53 10.82
C GLY A 20 -3.77 -0.95 11.77
N TRP A 21 -4.99 -0.76 11.26
CA TRP A 21 -6.12 -0.28 12.06
C TRP A 21 -6.85 -1.42 12.75
N GLN A 22 -7.01 -1.32 14.07
CA GLN A 22 -7.66 -2.35 14.90
C GLN A 22 -9.13 -2.03 15.25
N GLY A 23 -9.59 -0.81 14.95
CA GLY A 23 -10.97 -0.42 15.16
C GLY A 23 -11.88 -0.84 14.00
N THR A 24 -13.07 -0.23 13.94
CA THR A 24 -14.05 -0.47 12.89
C THR A 24 -13.67 0.23 11.58
N GLN A 25 -14.25 -0.25 10.48
CA GLN A 25 -14.10 0.38 9.17
C GLN A 25 -14.59 1.84 9.17
N ASP A 26 -15.73 2.11 9.81
CA ASP A 26 -16.34 3.45 9.79
C ASP A 26 -15.51 4.48 10.54
N GLU A 27 -14.89 4.08 11.66
CA GLU A 27 -13.94 4.93 12.39
C GLU A 27 -12.72 5.28 11.54
N LEU A 28 -12.18 4.30 10.80
CA LEU A 28 -11.04 4.50 9.91
C LEU A 28 -11.40 5.43 8.74
N ILE A 29 -12.59 5.27 8.16
CA ILE A 29 -13.08 6.16 7.11
C ILE A 29 -13.27 7.58 7.65
N ALA A 30 -13.85 7.73 8.84
CA ALA A 30 -14.05 9.04 9.47
C ALA A 30 -12.71 9.74 9.78
N LEU A 31 -11.71 8.99 10.22
CA LEU A 31 -10.36 9.49 10.43
C LEU A 31 -9.71 9.94 9.11
N ALA A 32 -9.80 9.11 8.07
CA ALA A 32 -9.29 9.43 6.74
C ALA A 32 -9.96 10.68 6.16
N ALA A 33 -11.27 10.86 6.35
CA ALA A 33 -12.00 12.04 5.90
C ALA A 33 -11.51 13.33 6.57
N LYS A 34 -11.05 13.26 7.83
CA LYS A 34 -10.45 14.40 8.55
C LYS A 34 -9.02 14.67 8.08
N ALA A 35 -8.21 13.62 7.91
CA ALA A 35 -6.80 13.74 7.52
C ALA A 35 -6.61 14.11 6.04
N PHE A 36 -7.50 13.63 5.16
CA PHE A 36 -7.42 13.80 3.71
C PHE A 36 -8.77 14.27 3.11
N PRO A 37 -9.23 15.49 3.41
CA PRO A 37 -10.55 15.96 2.99
C PRO A 37 -10.76 15.88 1.48
N GLY A 38 -11.83 15.21 1.05
CA GLY A 38 -12.21 15.08 -0.37
C GLY A 38 -11.35 14.13 -1.20
N LYS A 39 -10.30 13.51 -0.61
CA LYS A 39 -9.46 12.54 -1.32
C LYS A 39 -10.18 11.19 -1.42
N ALA A 40 -9.97 10.49 -2.54
CA ALA A 40 -10.49 9.13 -2.68
C ALA A 40 -9.81 8.19 -1.69
N PHE A 41 -10.53 7.19 -1.20
CA PHE A 41 -9.98 6.18 -0.32
C PHE A 41 -10.31 4.76 -0.80
N CYS A 42 -9.47 3.81 -0.40
CA CYS A 42 -9.68 2.39 -0.62
C CYS A 42 -9.40 1.64 0.68
N VAL A 43 -10.43 1.03 1.28
CA VAL A 43 -10.28 0.16 2.46
C VAL A 43 -9.80 -1.19 1.98
N VAL A 44 -8.70 -1.65 2.57
CA VAL A 44 -8.05 -2.90 2.19
C VAL A 44 -7.74 -3.77 3.41
N LYS A 45 -7.69 -5.07 3.19
CA LYS A 45 -7.28 -6.10 4.16
C LYS A 45 -6.15 -6.93 3.58
N GLN A 46 -5.48 -7.70 4.45
CA GLN A 46 -4.40 -8.61 4.06
C GLN A 46 -3.35 -7.86 3.22
N TRP A 47 -2.90 -6.74 3.78
CA TRP A 47 -2.07 -5.77 3.08
C TRP A 47 -0.59 -5.99 3.40
N ILE A 48 0.26 -5.59 2.47
CA ILE A 48 1.71 -5.64 2.54
C ILE A 48 2.23 -4.25 2.21
N LEU A 49 2.81 -3.57 3.19
CA LEU A 49 3.61 -2.38 2.96
C LEU A 49 5.00 -2.81 2.47
N ILE A 50 5.34 -2.42 1.25
CA ILE A 50 6.57 -2.85 0.58
C ILE A 50 7.55 -1.67 0.58
N ASP A 51 8.58 -1.75 1.41
CA ASP A 51 9.72 -0.84 1.37
C ASP A 51 10.59 -1.17 0.15
N LEU A 52 10.82 -0.17 -0.70
CA LEU A 52 11.58 -0.35 -1.92
C LEU A 52 13.07 -0.20 -1.60
N THR A 53 13.83 -1.24 -1.96
CA THR A 53 15.29 -1.19 -1.92
C THR A 53 15.76 -0.35 -3.09
N VAL A 54 16.21 0.87 -2.79
CA VAL A 54 16.65 1.88 -3.74
C VAL A 54 18.05 2.38 -3.39
N ASN A 55 18.82 2.78 -4.40
CA ASN A 55 20.10 3.45 -4.18
C ASN A 55 19.92 4.95 -3.83
N SER A 56 21.03 5.64 -3.51
CA SER A 56 21.00 7.04 -3.10
C SER A 56 20.38 7.97 -4.16
N ASP A 57 20.72 7.79 -5.44
CA ASP A 57 20.23 8.63 -6.53
C ASP A 57 18.71 8.42 -6.75
N GLU A 58 18.25 7.18 -6.66
CA GLU A 58 16.83 6.83 -6.76
C GLU A 58 16.05 7.40 -5.57
N LYS A 59 16.62 7.31 -4.36
CA LYS A 59 16.03 7.90 -3.16
C LYS A 59 15.92 9.42 -3.26
N GLU A 60 16.96 10.08 -3.77
CA GLU A 60 16.95 11.53 -3.97
C GLU A 60 15.91 11.95 -5.01
N LYS A 61 15.81 11.22 -6.13
CA LYS A 61 14.76 11.45 -7.14
C LYS A 61 13.36 11.31 -6.57
N LEU A 62 13.09 10.23 -5.81
CA LEU A 62 11.78 10.02 -5.19
C LEU A 62 11.47 11.13 -4.18
N SER A 63 12.44 11.48 -3.33
CA SER A 63 12.28 12.57 -2.36
C SER A 63 12.05 13.92 -3.03
N GLY A 64 12.74 14.23 -4.12
CA GLY A 64 12.55 15.45 -4.91
C GLY A 64 11.16 15.54 -5.56
N LEU A 65 10.49 14.40 -5.75
CA LEU A 65 9.10 14.30 -6.22
C LEU A 65 8.08 14.22 -5.08
N GLY A 66 8.51 14.29 -3.81
CA GLY A 66 7.64 14.11 -2.65
C GLY A 66 7.10 12.69 -2.50
N LEU A 67 7.81 11.68 -3.03
CA LEU A 67 7.42 10.28 -2.99
C LEU A 67 8.24 9.50 -1.95
N LEU A 68 7.58 8.55 -1.31
CA LEU A 68 8.21 7.54 -0.49
C LEU A 68 8.79 6.43 -1.37
N PRO A 69 9.94 5.85 -1.00
CA PRO A 69 10.42 4.59 -1.57
C PRO A 69 9.60 3.42 -1.00
N ALA A 70 8.29 3.47 -1.18
CA ALA A 70 7.37 2.44 -0.71
C ALA A 70 6.17 2.32 -1.64
N THR A 71 5.60 1.13 -1.72
CA THR A 71 4.31 0.87 -2.37
C THR A 71 3.48 -0.09 -1.51
N LEU A 72 2.19 -0.19 -1.77
CA LEU A 72 1.28 -1.06 -1.07
C LEU A 72 0.76 -2.14 -2.00
N PHE A 73 0.72 -3.37 -1.51
CA PHE A 73 -0.06 -4.45 -2.09
C PHE A 73 -1.14 -4.86 -1.10
N ALA A 74 -2.34 -5.19 -1.57
CA ALA A 74 -3.37 -5.79 -0.73
C ALA A 74 -4.07 -6.92 -1.47
N HIS A 75 -4.24 -8.05 -0.79
CA HIS A 75 -4.94 -9.21 -1.35
C HIS A 75 -6.45 -8.97 -1.43
N GLU A 76 -6.99 -8.06 -0.63
CA GLU A 76 -8.44 -7.82 -0.54
C GLU A 76 -8.76 -6.33 -0.47
N ILE A 77 -9.57 -5.88 -1.42
CA ILE A 77 -10.30 -4.61 -1.37
C ILE A 77 -11.62 -4.87 -0.65
N VAL A 78 -11.88 -4.10 0.40
CA VAL A 78 -13.14 -4.12 1.14
C VAL A 78 -14.11 -3.10 0.54
N LEU A 79 -13.63 -1.89 0.26
CA LEU A 79 -14.42 -0.78 -0.26
C LEU A 79 -13.53 0.20 -1.03
N ASP A 80 -13.89 0.54 -2.27
CA ASP A 80 -13.29 1.67 -3.00
C ASP A 80 -14.30 2.83 -3.10
N SER A 81 -13.93 4.00 -2.59
CA SER A 81 -14.84 5.16 -2.53
C SER A 81 -15.26 5.69 -3.90
N LYS A 82 -14.55 5.31 -4.97
CA LYS A 82 -14.84 5.70 -6.36
C LYS A 82 -15.42 4.55 -7.19
N GLY A 83 -15.65 3.37 -6.61
CA GLY A 83 -16.19 2.21 -7.32
C GLY A 83 -15.31 1.73 -8.48
N ARG A 84 -14.00 2.03 -8.45
CA ARG A 84 -13.04 1.60 -9.49
C ARG A 84 -12.76 0.11 -9.42
N PHE A 85 -12.92 -0.47 -8.24
CA PHE A 85 -12.62 -1.85 -7.94
C PHE A 85 -13.80 -2.49 -7.21
N GLN A 86 -14.09 -3.75 -7.56
CA GLN A 86 -15.03 -4.57 -6.84
C GLN A 86 -14.42 -5.10 -5.53
N PRO A 87 -15.23 -5.32 -4.48
CA PRO A 87 -14.78 -6.00 -3.28
C PRO A 87 -14.15 -7.38 -3.58
N GLN A 88 -13.24 -7.84 -2.72
CA GLN A 88 -12.49 -9.10 -2.83
C GLN A 88 -11.46 -9.16 -3.97
N MET A 89 -11.34 -8.13 -4.80
CA MET A 89 -10.20 -8.02 -5.71
C MET A 89 -8.93 -7.59 -4.96
N TRP A 90 -7.78 -7.82 -5.58
CA TRP A 90 -6.50 -7.32 -5.07
C TRP A 90 -6.16 -5.95 -5.67
N VAL A 91 -5.22 -5.25 -5.05
CA VAL A 91 -4.69 -3.98 -5.59
C VAL A 91 -3.21 -3.84 -5.28
N ARG A 92 -2.47 -3.24 -6.23
CA ARG A 92 -1.14 -2.70 -5.99
C ARG A 92 -1.16 -1.21 -6.27
N SER A 93 -0.73 -0.41 -5.31
CA SER A 93 -0.63 1.03 -5.48
C SER A 93 0.54 1.42 -6.39
N ASN A 94 0.63 2.72 -6.67
CA ASN A 94 1.89 3.34 -7.10
C ASN A 94 2.75 3.68 -5.86
N PHE A 95 3.86 4.41 -6.05
CA PHE A 95 4.63 4.99 -4.96
C PHE A 95 3.75 5.77 -3.98
N GLY A 96 4.06 5.63 -2.70
CA GLY A 96 3.45 6.41 -1.64
C GLY A 96 3.90 7.86 -1.66
N VAL A 97 3.10 8.73 -1.07
CA VAL A 97 3.41 10.13 -0.75
C VAL A 97 3.64 10.26 0.75
N SER A 98 2.78 9.62 1.54
CA SER A 98 2.90 9.59 3.00
C SER A 98 2.40 8.25 3.56
N PHE A 99 2.86 7.92 4.77
CA PHE A 99 2.31 6.83 5.56
C PHE A 99 2.07 7.34 6.98
N THR A 100 0.80 7.45 7.36
CA THR A 100 0.36 8.13 8.57
C THR A 100 -0.35 7.18 9.51
N GLU A 101 -0.12 7.36 10.81
CA GLU A 101 -0.79 6.64 11.92
C GLU A 101 -0.74 5.11 11.79
N GLY A 102 0.26 4.57 11.09
CA GLY A 102 0.42 3.13 10.88
C GLY A 102 -0.71 2.46 10.10
N SER A 103 -1.67 3.22 9.55
CA SER A 103 -2.92 2.68 9.00
C SER A 103 -3.43 3.40 7.75
N MET A 104 -2.80 4.51 7.33
CA MET A 104 -3.17 5.26 6.15
C MET A 104 -1.97 5.44 5.22
N PHE A 105 -2.00 4.73 4.09
CA PHE A 105 -0.96 4.82 3.05
C PHE A 105 -1.45 5.69 1.90
N GLU A 106 -0.92 6.90 1.80
CA GLU A 106 -1.34 7.88 0.81
C GLU A 106 -0.55 7.72 -0.49
N THR A 107 -1.25 7.78 -1.62
CA THR A 107 -0.66 8.06 -2.94
C THR A 107 -1.19 9.39 -3.45
N ASN A 108 -0.73 9.86 -4.61
CA ASN A 108 -1.21 11.13 -5.21
C ASN A 108 -2.74 11.24 -5.24
N ASN A 109 -3.44 10.17 -5.63
CA ASN A 109 -4.89 10.23 -5.92
C ASN A 109 -5.74 9.41 -4.95
N THR A 110 -5.16 8.59 -4.08
CA THR A 110 -5.92 7.67 -3.23
C THR A 110 -5.18 7.41 -1.92
N VAL A 111 -5.93 7.38 -0.82
CA VAL A 111 -5.43 6.91 0.47
C VAL A 111 -5.92 5.49 0.69
N TYR A 112 -5.00 4.56 0.90
CA TYR A 112 -5.32 3.18 1.24
C TYR A 112 -5.43 3.07 2.76
N LEU A 113 -6.58 2.58 3.21
CA LEU A 113 -6.94 2.45 4.61
C LEU A 113 -6.74 0.99 5.01
N LEU A 114 -5.74 0.78 5.86
CA LEU A 114 -5.20 -0.53 6.20
C LEU A 114 -6.01 -1.14 7.35
N LEU A 115 -7.07 -1.86 7.01
CA LEU A 115 -7.97 -2.48 7.98
C LEU A 115 -7.43 -3.83 8.47
N GLY A 116 -7.25 -3.95 9.78
CA GLY A 116 -6.66 -5.12 10.41
C GLY A 116 -5.14 -5.23 10.19
N PRO A 117 -4.53 -6.33 10.70
CA PRO A 117 -3.10 -6.56 10.57
C PRO A 117 -2.67 -6.82 9.13
N GLY A 118 -1.41 -6.53 8.87
CA GLY A 118 -0.74 -6.81 7.60
C GLY A 118 0.75 -7.07 7.83
N LEU A 119 1.51 -7.00 6.74
CA LEU A 119 2.95 -7.25 6.76
C LEU A 119 3.73 -6.05 6.23
N ARG A 120 4.97 -5.92 6.68
CA ARG A 120 5.96 -5.03 6.11
C ARG A 120 7.12 -5.84 5.55
N LYS A 121 7.46 -5.63 4.29
CA LYS A 121 8.48 -6.38 3.55
C LYS A 121 9.36 -5.44 2.74
N ALA A 122 10.55 -5.89 2.39
CA ALA A 122 11.45 -5.19 1.49
C ALA A 122 11.47 -5.89 0.11
N ALA A 123 11.52 -5.10 -0.97
CA ALA A 123 11.67 -5.63 -2.31
C ALA A 123 12.37 -4.62 -3.24
N SER A 124 12.92 -5.10 -4.35
CA SER A 124 13.37 -4.21 -5.43
C SER A 124 12.15 -3.55 -6.12
N ILE A 125 12.37 -2.39 -6.77
CA ILE A 125 11.35 -1.75 -7.60
C ILE A 125 10.81 -2.74 -8.65
N GLY A 126 11.70 -3.49 -9.30
CA GLY A 126 11.32 -4.48 -10.30
C GLY A 126 10.36 -5.53 -9.76
N ALA A 127 10.65 -6.12 -8.59
CA ALA A 127 9.80 -7.12 -7.98
C ALA A 127 8.44 -6.54 -7.57
N ALA A 128 8.44 -5.41 -6.84
CA ALA A 128 7.24 -4.75 -6.35
C ALA A 128 6.30 -4.33 -7.49
N PHE A 129 6.85 -3.87 -8.62
CA PHE A 129 6.08 -3.38 -9.75
C PHE A 129 5.88 -4.39 -10.90
N SER A 130 6.40 -5.62 -10.76
CA SER A 130 6.22 -6.70 -11.75
C SER A 130 4.76 -7.14 -11.90
N MET A 131 3.97 -7.02 -10.83
CA MET A 131 2.54 -7.30 -10.83
C MET A 131 1.80 -6.21 -11.60
N LYS A 132 1.05 -6.59 -12.62
CA LYS A 132 0.09 -5.71 -13.30
C LYS A 132 -1.31 -6.07 -12.81
N ALA A 133 -2.01 -5.12 -12.21
CA ALA A 133 -3.46 -5.23 -12.09
C ALA A 133 -4.01 -5.22 -13.53
N GLY A 134 -4.81 -6.22 -13.86
CA GLY A 134 -5.44 -6.36 -15.18
C GLY A 134 -6.42 -5.24 -15.48
#